data_AF-A0AA44Z604-F1
#
_entry.id   AF-A0AA44Z604-F1
#
_cell.length_a   1.000
_cell.length_b   1.000
_cell.length_c   1.000
_cell.angle_alpha   90.00
_cell.angle_beta   90.00
_cell.angle_gamma   90.00
#
_symmetry.space_group_name_H-M   'P 1'
#
loop_
_entity.id
_entity.type
_entity.pdbx_description
1 polymer ?
#
loop_
_entity_poly.entity_id
_entity_poly.type
_entity_poly.pdbx_seq_one_letter_code
_entity_poly.pdbx_strand_id
1 'polypeptide(L)'
;IKIATDHGLKWTPLQEKQVYIDKNFVTFDKPSRTTGYVIGKYPPQTVTVVEENSIWLKIRTSQGLQWMNPYLEEGEGRELTYIPREFFAYDSPNFSSRVSGKYAPQGGIEELAKRDDGWVQIRTDKGPKWVNMSYLLRPKLLLNVPAINQLPELQKGSAVVSLQMLLEYYTGRSLNKVDFANQMPFDTTRRQTTGDGKISVWGDPDIGFVGDVRGINYG
;
A
#
# COMPACT_ATOMS: atom_id res chain seq x y z
N ILE A 1 24.68 -1.22 18.13
CA ILE A 1 25.66 -1.36 19.24
C ILE A 1 25.51 -0.17 20.17
N LYS A 2 25.55 -0.40 21.49
CA LYS A 2 25.73 0.68 22.47
C LYS A 2 27.23 0.85 22.70
N ILE A 3 27.76 2.04 22.48
CA ILE A 3 29.13 2.39 22.84
C ILE A 3 29.10 3.37 24.00
N ALA A 4 29.93 3.11 25.01
CA ALA A 4 30.11 4.04 26.13
C ALA A 4 31.05 5.16 25.68
N THR A 5 30.61 6.40 25.84
CA THR A 5 31.42 7.61 25.66
C THR A 5 31.53 8.35 26.99
N ASP A 6 32.47 9.27 27.10
CA ASP A 6 32.59 10.29 28.16
C ASP A 6 31.29 11.13 28.33
N HIS A 7 30.44 11.15 27.30
CA HIS A 7 29.10 11.75 27.31
C HIS A 7 27.95 10.73 27.49
N GLY A 8 28.23 9.53 27.98
CA GLY A 8 27.23 8.49 28.25
C GLY A 8 27.07 7.46 27.12
N LEU A 9 26.03 6.63 27.24
CA LEU A 9 25.73 5.54 26.29
C LEU A 9 25.18 6.12 24.97
N LYS A 10 25.91 5.95 23.88
CA LYS A 10 25.46 6.31 22.53
C LYS A 10 25.18 5.06 21.69
N TRP A 11 24.11 5.12 20.91
CA TRP A 11 23.77 4.06 19.96
C TRP A 11 24.50 4.29 18.64
N THR A 12 25.13 3.24 18.11
CA THR A 12 25.68 3.18 16.75
C THR A 12 25.10 1.99 15.98
N PRO A 13 24.79 2.12 14.68
CA PRO A 13 24.38 0.97 13.85
C PRO A 13 25.47 -0.11 13.79
N LEU A 14 25.10 -1.39 13.73
CA LEU A 14 26.03 -2.54 13.63
C LEU A 14 26.58 -2.72 12.20
N GLN A 15 25.90 -2.14 11.22
CA GLN A 15 26.32 -1.98 9.84
C GLN A 15 26.00 -0.54 9.42
N GLU A 16 27.01 0.19 8.95
CA GLU A 16 26.80 1.53 8.41
C GLU A 16 26.18 1.40 7.02
N LYS A 17 24.91 1.79 6.88
CA LYS A 17 24.25 1.87 5.57
C LYS A 17 24.72 3.13 4.88
N GLN A 18 25.44 2.98 3.78
CA GLN A 18 25.84 4.10 2.93
C GLN A 18 24.97 4.16 1.68
N VAL A 19 24.62 5.37 1.26
CA VAL A 19 23.80 5.62 0.06
C VAL A 19 24.50 6.70 -0.77
N TYR A 20 24.72 6.46 -2.05
CA TYR A 20 25.21 7.48 -2.97
C TYR A 20 24.04 8.33 -3.46
N ILE A 21 24.17 9.65 -3.33
CA ILE A 21 23.23 10.63 -3.87
C ILE A 21 23.91 11.27 -5.08
N ASP A 22 23.31 11.12 -6.25
CA ASP A 22 23.85 11.52 -7.56
C ASP A 22 23.51 12.96 -7.96
N LYS A 23 22.81 13.69 -7.09
CA LYS A 23 22.35 15.06 -7.30
C LYS A 23 22.60 15.95 -6.08
N ASN A 24 22.52 17.27 -6.27
CA ASN A 24 22.48 18.20 -5.15
C ASN A 24 21.24 17.94 -4.29
N PHE A 25 21.37 18.05 -2.97
CA PHE A 25 20.26 17.81 -2.05
C PHE A 25 20.28 18.76 -0.85
N VAL A 26 19.12 18.87 -0.20
CA VAL A 26 18.92 19.67 1.02
C VAL A 26 18.62 18.78 2.22
N THR A 27 18.95 19.26 3.41
CA THR A 27 18.68 18.57 4.68
C THR A 27 17.83 19.42 5.61
N PHE A 28 17.19 18.76 6.59
CA PHE A 28 16.16 19.29 7.46
C PHE A 28 16.44 18.93 8.93
N ASP A 29 15.94 19.76 9.84
CA ASP A 29 16.03 19.53 11.29
C ASP A 29 15.15 18.37 11.78
N LYS A 30 14.06 18.05 11.06
CA LYS A 30 13.14 16.94 11.36
C LYS A 30 12.63 16.27 10.07
N PRO A 31 12.08 15.05 10.14
CA PRO A 31 11.62 14.30 8.96
C PRO A 31 10.26 14.82 8.48
N SER A 32 10.20 16.10 8.14
CA SER A 32 8.98 16.80 7.71
C SER A 32 9.38 17.98 6.85
N ARG A 33 8.74 18.15 5.68
CA ARG A 33 8.92 19.35 4.86
C ARG A 33 7.96 20.47 5.25
N THR A 34 6.87 20.17 5.96
CA THR A 34 5.85 21.15 6.39
C THR A 34 6.24 21.89 7.66
N THR A 35 6.95 21.20 8.55
CA THR A 35 7.36 21.73 9.86
C THR A 35 8.86 21.71 10.07
N GLY A 36 9.62 21.12 9.13
CA GLY A 36 11.07 21.08 9.17
C GLY A 36 11.71 22.23 8.41
N TYR A 37 12.70 22.85 9.04
CA TYR A 37 13.51 23.90 8.45
C TYR A 37 14.65 23.29 7.65
N VAL A 38 14.94 23.86 6.48
CA VAL A 38 16.15 23.51 5.72
C VAL A 38 17.36 24.01 6.50
N ILE A 39 18.27 23.11 6.82
CA ILE A 39 19.47 23.38 7.64
C ILE A 39 20.78 23.10 6.91
N GLY A 40 20.73 22.54 5.69
CA GLY A 40 21.93 22.24 4.91
C GLY A 40 21.64 22.06 3.43
N LYS A 41 22.67 22.33 2.62
CA LYS A 41 22.71 22.08 1.17
C LYS A 41 24.01 21.37 0.85
N TYR A 42 23.94 20.34 0.02
CA TYR A 42 25.08 19.47 -0.26
C TYR A 42 25.13 19.08 -1.74
N PRO A 43 26.33 18.97 -2.32
CA PRO A 43 26.51 18.39 -3.65
C PRO A 43 26.31 16.86 -3.65
N PRO A 44 26.25 16.20 -4.82
CA PRO A 44 26.25 14.74 -4.93
C PRO A 44 27.38 14.13 -4.09
N GLN A 45 27.04 13.19 -3.21
CA GLN A 45 28.00 12.50 -2.36
C GLN A 45 27.41 11.23 -1.76
N THR A 46 28.29 10.36 -1.25
CA THR A 46 27.89 9.23 -0.42
C THR A 46 27.57 9.71 1.00
N VAL A 47 26.40 9.34 1.52
CA VAL A 47 25.94 9.67 2.86
C VAL A 47 25.82 8.42 3.73
N THR A 48 26.13 8.55 5.02
CA THR A 48 25.92 7.47 6.01
C THR A 48 24.55 7.65 6.67
N VAL A 49 23.67 6.67 6.48
CA VAL A 49 22.32 6.63 7.07
C VAL A 49 22.40 6.03 8.47
N VAL A 50 21.89 6.77 9.46
CA VAL A 50 21.85 6.35 10.87
C VAL A 50 20.45 5.96 11.34
N GLU A 51 19.41 6.42 10.65
CA GLU A 51 18.01 6.17 10.97
C GLU A 51 17.17 6.35 9.70
N GLU A 52 16.13 5.54 9.54
CA GLU A 52 15.17 5.64 8.44
C GLU A 52 13.78 5.86 8.99
N ASN A 53 13.09 6.88 8.48
CA ASN A 53 11.70 7.17 8.79
C ASN A 53 10.94 7.38 7.49
N SER A 54 10.37 6.29 6.98
CA SER A 54 9.63 6.29 5.72
C SER A 54 10.49 6.76 4.53
N ILE A 55 10.24 7.95 3.99
CA ILE A 55 11.00 8.56 2.88
C ILE A 55 12.16 9.45 3.37
N TRP A 56 12.33 9.55 4.70
CA TRP A 56 13.34 10.37 5.33
C TRP A 56 14.50 9.51 5.80
N LEU A 57 15.71 9.90 5.41
CA LEU A 57 16.95 9.34 5.88
C LEU A 57 17.58 10.32 6.85
N LYS A 58 17.81 9.89 8.09
CA LYS A 58 18.68 10.64 8.98
C LYS A 58 20.10 10.28 8.62
N ILE A 59 20.85 11.26 8.17
CA ILE A 59 22.22 11.09 7.71
C ILE A 59 23.19 11.76 8.67
N ARG A 60 24.40 11.22 8.72
CA ARG A 60 25.53 11.86 9.41
C ARG A 60 26.17 12.87 8.46
N THR A 61 26.23 14.12 8.88
CA THR A 61 26.97 15.20 8.19
C THR A 61 28.04 15.78 9.11
N SER A 62 28.93 16.63 8.58
CA SER A 62 29.94 17.35 9.39
C SER A 62 29.32 18.29 10.43
N GLN A 63 28.05 18.68 10.24
CA GLN A 63 27.30 19.56 11.13
C GLN A 63 26.36 18.79 12.08
N GLY A 64 26.43 17.45 12.09
CA GLY A 64 25.63 16.59 12.97
C GLY A 64 24.64 15.71 12.21
N LEU A 65 23.60 15.27 12.90
CA LEU A 65 22.56 14.43 12.31
C LEU A 65 21.48 15.30 11.67
N GLN A 66 21.15 15.03 10.41
CA GLN A 66 20.19 15.81 9.66
C GLN A 66 19.28 14.88 8.87
N TRP A 67 18.04 15.29 8.64
CA TRP A 67 17.09 14.53 7.84
C TRP A 67 17.19 14.94 6.38
N MET A 68 17.24 13.97 5.47
CA MET A 68 17.17 14.23 4.04
C MET A 68 16.11 13.35 3.41
N ASN A 69 15.65 13.73 2.23
CA ASN A 69 14.82 12.87 1.40
C ASN A 69 15.47 12.78 0.01
N PRO A 70 15.99 11.59 -0.39
CA PRO A 70 16.75 11.42 -1.63
C PRO A 70 15.89 11.64 -2.89
N TYR A 71 14.57 11.66 -2.73
CA TYR A 71 13.62 11.88 -3.81
C TYR A 71 13.30 13.36 -4.05
N LEU A 72 13.79 14.28 -3.20
CA LEU A 72 13.64 15.73 -3.43
C LEU A 72 14.73 16.24 -4.39
N GLU A 73 14.36 17.12 -5.32
CA GLU A 73 15.31 17.83 -6.18
C GLU A 73 15.62 19.24 -5.65
N GLU A 74 16.83 19.73 -5.92
CA GLU A 74 17.23 21.10 -5.61
C GLU A 74 16.55 22.06 -6.59
N GLY A 75 15.91 23.11 -6.08
CA GLY A 75 15.36 24.21 -6.91
C GLY A 75 13.99 23.94 -7.55
N GLU A 76 13.52 22.68 -7.61
CA GLU A 76 12.18 22.37 -8.07
C GLU A 76 11.18 22.39 -6.91
N GLY A 77 10.49 23.53 -6.75
CA GLY A 77 9.37 23.70 -5.82
C GLY A 77 8.10 22.94 -6.20
N ARG A 78 8.19 21.81 -6.91
CA ARG A 78 7.05 20.94 -7.20
C ARG A 78 7.13 19.71 -6.30
N GLU A 79 6.08 19.52 -5.51
CA GLU A 79 5.92 18.37 -4.63
C GLU A 79 5.76 17.11 -5.48
N LEU A 80 6.86 16.38 -5.70
CA LEU A 80 6.84 15.09 -6.36
C LEU A 80 6.85 13.98 -5.30
N THR A 81 5.79 13.17 -5.31
CA THR A 81 5.58 12.10 -4.36
C THR A 81 6.25 10.82 -4.81
N TYR A 82 6.78 10.08 -3.84
CA TYR A 82 7.28 8.72 -4.02
C TYR A 82 6.36 7.73 -3.32
N ILE A 83 5.90 6.72 -4.04
CA ILE A 83 5.11 5.62 -3.47
C ILE A 83 6.02 4.38 -3.39
N PRO A 84 6.37 3.90 -2.19
CA PRO A 84 7.44 2.91 -1.97
C PRO A 84 7.02 1.45 -2.20
N ARG A 85 5.82 1.22 -2.73
CA ARG A 85 5.24 -0.11 -2.92
C ARG A 85 4.34 -0.11 -4.13
N GLU A 86 3.96 -1.31 -4.59
CA GLU A 86 2.89 -1.41 -5.58
C GLU A 86 1.61 -0.75 -5.05
N PHE A 87 0.91 -0.02 -5.90
CA PHE A 87 -0.31 0.67 -5.54
C PHE A 87 -1.35 0.61 -6.64
N PHE A 88 -2.60 0.75 -6.24
CA PHE A 88 -3.74 0.88 -7.15
C PHE A 88 -4.19 2.33 -7.22
N ALA A 89 -4.55 2.79 -8.41
CA ALA A 89 -5.18 4.09 -8.60
C ALA A 89 -6.66 3.91 -8.96
N TYR A 90 -7.50 4.79 -8.43
CA TYR A 90 -8.96 4.69 -8.44
C TYR A 90 -9.57 5.87 -9.19
N ASP A 91 -10.75 5.65 -9.80
CA ASP A 91 -11.48 6.73 -10.48
C ASP A 91 -12.06 7.77 -9.52
N SER A 92 -12.46 7.34 -8.32
CA SER A 92 -12.99 8.18 -7.24
C SER A 92 -12.23 7.92 -5.93
N PRO A 93 -12.20 8.87 -4.98
CA PRO A 93 -11.45 8.76 -3.74
C PRO A 93 -12.15 7.86 -2.70
N ASN A 94 -12.37 6.58 -3.05
CA ASN A 94 -12.88 5.54 -2.17
C ASN A 94 -12.46 4.13 -2.67
N PHE A 95 -12.34 3.16 -1.77
CA PHE A 95 -11.86 1.81 -2.13
C PHE A 95 -12.87 0.96 -2.91
N SER A 96 -14.14 1.33 -2.92
CA SER A 96 -15.19 0.69 -3.74
C SER A 96 -15.24 1.21 -5.17
N SER A 97 -14.46 2.26 -5.49
CA SER A 97 -14.37 2.79 -6.85
C SER A 97 -13.69 1.79 -7.77
N ARG A 98 -14.01 1.88 -9.07
CA ARG A 98 -13.26 1.16 -10.10
C ARG A 98 -11.76 1.43 -9.97
N VAL A 99 -10.99 0.35 -10.00
CA VAL A 99 -9.53 0.38 -10.08
C VAL A 99 -9.14 0.69 -11.51
N SER A 100 -8.50 1.82 -11.71
CA SER A 100 -8.07 2.32 -13.01
C SER A 100 -6.73 1.71 -13.46
N GLY A 101 -5.88 1.32 -12.51
CA GLY A 101 -4.61 0.66 -12.81
C GLY A 101 -3.84 0.22 -11.57
N LYS A 102 -2.92 -0.73 -11.78
CA LYS A 102 -1.90 -1.15 -10.82
C LYS A 102 -0.56 -0.60 -11.26
N TYR A 103 0.19 -0.02 -10.34
CA TYR A 103 1.46 0.62 -10.61
C TYR A 103 2.55 0.08 -9.69
N ALA A 104 3.77 -0.03 -10.22
CA ALA A 104 4.97 -0.34 -9.46
C ALA A 104 5.35 0.83 -8.52
N PRO A 105 6.21 0.59 -7.50
CA PRO A 105 6.82 1.68 -6.74
C PRO A 105 7.47 2.69 -7.68
N GLN A 106 7.17 3.97 -7.53
CA GLN A 106 7.72 5.01 -8.40
C GLN A 106 7.71 6.38 -7.72
N GLY A 107 8.61 7.24 -8.18
CA GLY A 107 8.73 8.64 -7.77
C GLY A 107 8.36 9.59 -8.89
N GLY A 108 8.59 10.88 -8.65
CA GLY A 108 8.25 11.89 -9.65
C GLY A 108 6.74 12.12 -9.82
N ILE A 109 5.93 11.69 -8.85
CA ILE A 109 4.47 11.73 -8.96
C ILE A 109 3.96 13.12 -8.61
N GLU A 110 3.38 13.80 -9.58
CA GLU A 110 2.72 15.09 -9.33
C GLU A 110 1.36 14.89 -8.65
N GLU A 111 1.18 15.57 -7.52
CA GLU A 111 -0.08 15.61 -6.77
C GLU A 111 -0.93 16.79 -7.24
N LEU A 112 -2.15 16.48 -7.67
CA LEU A 112 -3.10 17.43 -8.25
C LEU A 112 -4.13 17.93 -7.22
N ALA A 113 -4.49 17.09 -6.24
CA ALA A 113 -5.42 17.43 -5.17
C ALA A 113 -5.20 16.54 -3.94
N LYS A 114 -5.54 17.05 -2.74
CA LYS A 114 -5.44 16.31 -1.47
C LYS A 114 -6.74 16.42 -0.69
N ARG A 115 -7.09 15.35 0.04
CA ARG A 115 -8.22 15.29 0.96
C ARG A 115 -7.72 14.89 2.35
N ASP A 116 -8.45 15.32 3.38
CA ASP A 116 -8.10 15.08 4.79
C ASP A 116 -8.16 13.58 5.19
N ASP A 117 -8.91 12.77 4.44
CA ASP A 117 -9.04 11.32 4.61
C ASP A 117 -7.89 10.51 3.97
N GLY A 118 -6.85 11.20 3.48
CA GLY A 118 -5.64 10.60 2.93
C GLY A 118 -5.69 10.28 1.45
N TRP A 119 -6.79 10.63 0.77
CA TRP A 119 -6.87 10.51 -0.68
C TRP A 119 -6.13 11.67 -1.37
N VAL A 120 -5.27 11.30 -2.31
CA VAL A 120 -4.49 12.23 -3.12
C VAL A 120 -4.75 11.91 -4.58
N GLN A 121 -5.06 12.93 -5.38
CA GLN A 121 -5.17 12.79 -6.82
C GLN A 121 -3.79 12.99 -7.43
N ILE A 122 -3.38 12.09 -8.30
CA ILE A 122 -2.07 12.10 -8.95
C ILE A 122 -2.23 12.04 -10.47
N ARG A 123 -1.24 12.55 -11.21
CA ARG A 123 -1.18 12.35 -12.67
C ARG A 123 -0.69 10.94 -12.99
N THR A 124 -1.43 10.22 -13.83
CA THR A 124 -1.00 8.94 -14.41
C THR A 124 -1.12 8.96 -15.94
N ASP A 125 -0.63 7.90 -16.59
CA ASP A 125 -0.81 7.64 -18.03
C ASP A 125 -2.29 7.57 -18.46
N LYS A 126 -3.19 7.26 -17.52
CA LYS A 126 -4.65 7.23 -17.70
C LYS A 126 -5.33 8.52 -17.22
N GLY A 127 -4.57 9.62 -17.15
CA GLY A 127 -5.02 10.90 -16.63
C GLY A 127 -5.07 10.96 -15.09
N PRO A 128 -5.69 12.00 -14.51
CA PRO A 128 -5.80 12.14 -13.06
C PRO A 128 -6.52 10.96 -12.40
N LYS A 129 -5.93 10.37 -11.36
CA LYS A 129 -6.52 9.27 -10.57
C LYS A 129 -6.22 9.41 -9.09
N TRP A 130 -7.04 8.78 -8.26
CA TRP A 130 -6.96 8.87 -6.81
C TRP A 130 -6.16 7.71 -6.21
N VAL A 131 -5.28 8.00 -5.27
CA VAL A 131 -4.54 7.02 -4.46
C VAL A 131 -4.72 7.37 -2.98
N ASN A 132 -4.76 6.37 -2.09
CA ASN A 132 -4.86 6.64 -0.66
C ASN A 132 -3.46 6.60 -0.02
N MET A 133 -2.82 7.78 0.10
CA MET A 133 -1.47 7.91 0.65
C MET A 133 -1.39 7.48 2.12
N SER A 134 -2.43 7.78 2.90
CA SER A 134 -2.53 7.34 4.30
C SER A 134 -2.52 5.81 4.45
N TYR A 135 -3.05 5.07 3.48
CA TYR A 135 -2.97 3.61 3.44
C TYR A 135 -1.60 3.15 2.93
N LEU A 136 -1.09 3.75 1.86
CA LEU A 136 0.16 3.34 1.21
C LEU A 136 1.40 3.55 2.09
N LEU A 137 1.38 4.58 2.93
CA LEU A 137 2.45 4.91 3.87
C LEU A 137 2.35 4.13 5.18
N ARG A 138 1.25 3.41 5.45
CA ARG A 138 1.17 2.56 6.64
C ARG A 138 2.20 1.42 6.57
N PRO A 139 2.83 1.10 7.72
CA PRO A 139 3.68 -0.08 7.80
C PRO A 139 2.88 -1.32 7.40
N LYS A 140 3.53 -2.28 6.73
CA LYS A 140 2.90 -3.57 6.46
C LYS A 140 2.59 -4.25 7.80
N LEU A 141 1.35 -4.67 7.98
CA LEU A 141 0.91 -5.38 9.15
C LEU A 141 0.73 -6.86 8.78
N LEU A 142 1.48 -7.74 9.45
CA LEU A 142 1.24 -9.17 9.37
C LEU A 142 0.15 -9.53 10.38
N LEU A 143 -1.00 -9.97 9.88
CA LEU A 143 -2.10 -10.43 10.74
C LEU A 143 -1.87 -11.90 11.12
N ASN A 144 -1.95 -12.21 12.41
CA ASN A 144 -1.93 -13.59 12.90
C ASN A 144 -3.35 -14.14 12.96
N VAL A 145 -3.88 -14.51 11.80
CA VAL A 145 -5.27 -14.97 11.65
C VAL A 145 -5.32 -16.50 11.67
N PRO A 146 -6.19 -17.12 12.50
CA PRO A 146 -6.43 -18.56 12.46
C PRO A 146 -6.92 -19.00 11.08
N ALA A 147 -6.32 -20.04 10.52
CA ALA A 147 -6.73 -20.59 9.24
C ALA A 147 -8.05 -21.37 9.37
N ILE A 148 -8.99 -21.12 8.45
CA ILE A 148 -10.25 -21.85 8.33
C ILE A 148 -10.25 -22.61 7.01
N ASN A 149 -10.54 -23.91 7.07
CA ASN A 149 -10.64 -24.76 5.87
C ASN A 149 -11.98 -24.56 5.16
N GLN A 150 -11.92 -24.24 3.86
CA GLN A 150 -13.12 -24.12 3.01
C GLN A 150 -13.75 -25.47 2.65
N LEU A 151 -12.93 -26.52 2.58
CA LEU A 151 -13.35 -27.85 2.16
C LEU A 151 -13.86 -28.67 3.35
N PRO A 152 -14.78 -29.62 3.10
CA PRO A 152 -15.39 -29.97 1.81
C PRO A 152 -16.60 -29.12 1.37
N GLU A 153 -17.09 -28.23 2.22
CA GLU A 153 -18.41 -27.61 2.10
C GLU A 153 -18.49 -26.52 1.03
N LEU A 154 -17.39 -25.79 0.80
CA LEU A 154 -17.30 -24.68 -0.13
C LEU A 154 -16.13 -24.88 -1.10
N GLN A 155 -16.34 -25.67 -2.15
CA GLN A 155 -15.32 -25.95 -3.19
C GLN A 155 -14.81 -24.67 -3.88
N LYS A 156 -15.68 -23.66 -4.01
CA LYS A 156 -15.37 -22.33 -4.58
C LYS A 156 -15.44 -21.21 -3.54
N GLY A 157 -15.16 -21.54 -2.27
CA GLY A 157 -15.38 -20.67 -1.11
C GLY A 157 -14.21 -19.78 -0.69
N SER A 158 -13.12 -19.70 -1.46
CA SER A 158 -11.87 -19.09 -0.97
C SER A 158 -12.04 -17.64 -0.54
N ALA A 159 -12.82 -16.86 -1.30
CA ALA A 159 -13.11 -15.47 -0.99
C ALA A 159 -13.96 -15.32 0.29
N VAL A 160 -15.05 -16.08 0.40
CA VAL A 160 -15.96 -15.99 1.56
C VAL A 160 -15.28 -16.48 2.85
N VAL A 161 -14.49 -17.55 2.79
CA VAL A 161 -13.74 -18.06 3.94
C VAL A 161 -12.62 -17.11 4.34
N SER A 162 -11.95 -16.46 3.38
CA SER A 162 -10.95 -15.43 3.70
C SER A 162 -11.57 -14.20 4.37
N LEU A 163 -12.76 -13.78 3.93
CA LEU A 163 -13.49 -12.71 4.58
C LEU A 163 -13.95 -13.11 6.00
N GLN A 164 -14.45 -14.35 6.17
CA GLN A 164 -14.79 -14.88 7.48
C GLN A 164 -13.59 -14.83 8.43
N MET A 165 -12.44 -15.38 8.03
CA MET A 165 -11.20 -15.36 8.82
C MET A 165 -10.87 -13.96 9.33
N LEU A 166 -10.99 -12.95 8.46
CA LEU A 166 -10.74 -11.55 8.81
C LEU A 166 -11.78 -11.00 9.81
N LEU A 167 -13.06 -11.30 9.60
CA LEU A 167 -14.14 -10.84 10.49
C LEU A 167 -14.04 -11.48 11.87
N GLU A 168 -13.80 -12.79 11.96
CA GLU A 168 -13.64 -13.47 13.25
C GLU A 168 -12.44 -12.91 14.01
N TYR A 169 -11.32 -12.63 13.30
CA TYR A 169 -10.14 -12.03 13.89
C TYR A 169 -10.41 -10.64 14.50
N TYR A 170 -11.14 -9.77 13.81
CA TYR A 170 -11.40 -8.41 14.30
C TYR A 170 -12.55 -8.33 15.31
N THR A 171 -13.53 -9.23 15.24
CA THR A 171 -14.74 -9.16 16.08
C THR A 171 -14.71 -10.13 17.26
N GLY A 172 -13.85 -11.15 17.23
CA GLY A 172 -13.85 -12.26 18.18
C GLY A 172 -15.08 -13.17 18.08
N ARG A 173 -15.94 -13.00 17.07
CA ARG A 173 -17.16 -13.81 16.87
C ARG A 173 -16.87 -14.92 15.89
N SER A 174 -17.30 -16.14 16.22
CA SER A 174 -17.26 -17.26 15.28
C SER A 174 -18.49 -17.26 14.38
N LEU A 175 -18.29 -17.50 13.09
CA LEU A 175 -19.32 -17.56 12.07
C LEU A 175 -19.46 -18.99 11.53
N ASN A 176 -20.67 -19.38 11.15
CA ASN A 176 -20.86 -20.59 10.36
C ASN A 176 -20.52 -20.29 8.88
N LYS A 177 -19.52 -20.98 8.32
CA LYS A 177 -19.04 -20.71 6.95
C LYS A 177 -20.10 -20.88 5.87
N VAL A 178 -21.00 -21.86 6.02
CA VAL A 178 -22.04 -22.14 5.03
C VAL A 178 -23.12 -21.06 5.08
N ASP A 179 -23.58 -20.72 6.28
CA ASP A 179 -24.57 -19.66 6.46
C ASP A 179 -24.00 -18.30 6.04
N PHE A 180 -22.72 -18.06 6.32
CA PHE A 180 -22.03 -16.84 5.90
C PHE A 180 -21.86 -16.77 4.38
N ALA A 181 -21.52 -17.88 3.72
CA ALA A 181 -21.48 -17.96 2.27
C ALA A 181 -22.86 -17.71 1.63
N ASN A 182 -23.94 -18.13 2.26
CA ASN A 182 -25.30 -17.92 1.75
C ASN A 182 -25.82 -16.47 1.94
N GLN A 183 -25.12 -15.64 2.71
CA GLN A 183 -25.47 -14.22 2.88
C GLN A 183 -24.93 -13.32 1.75
N MET A 184 -23.98 -13.80 0.95
CA MET A 184 -23.45 -13.03 -0.17
C MET A 184 -24.49 -12.95 -1.30
N PRO A 185 -24.52 -11.86 -2.09
CA PRO A 185 -25.38 -11.79 -3.25
C PRO A 185 -24.96 -12.82 -4.30
N PHE A 186 -25.95 -13.43 -4.96
CA PHE A 186 -25.75 -14.36 -6.06
C PHE A 186 -26.40 -13.79 -7.32
N ASP A 187 -25.72 -13.97 -8.44
CA ASP A 187 -26.33 -13.77 -9.74
C ASP A 187 -27.19 -14.99 -10.11
N THR A 188 -28.41 -14.76 -10.60
CA THR A 188 -29.38 -15.82 -10.92
C THR A 188 -29.51 -16.10 -12.43
N THR A 189 -28.69 -15.45 -13.25
CA THR A 189 -28.65 -15.60 -14.70
C THR A 189 -28.13 -16.99 -15.05
N ARG A 190 -29.02 -17.81 -15.59
CA ARG A 190 -28.73 -19.21 -15.91
C ARG A 190 -27.63 -19.32 -16.96
N ARG A 191 -26.78 -20.33 -16.78
CA ARG A 191 -25.78 -20.74 -17.75
C ARG A 191 -26.47 -21.20 -19.05
N GLN A 192 -26.05 -20.62 -20.17
CA GLN A 192 -26.43 -21.03 -21.51
C GLN A 192 -25.17 -21.47 -22.28
N THR A 193 -25.36 -22.45 -23.16
CA THR A 193 -24.29 -22.95 -24.03
C THR A 193 -24.71 -22.92 -25.48
N THR A 194 -23.78 -22.62 -26.38
CA THR A 194 -23.94 -22.84 -27.81
C THR A 194 -23.96 -24.34 -28.14
N GLY A 195 -24.37 -24.70 -29.36
CA GLY A 195 -24.43 -26.10 -29.81
C GLY A 195 -23.09 -26.84 -29.78
N ASP A 196 -21.96 -26.12 -29.75
CA ASP A 196 -20.60 -26.66 -29.59
C ASP A 196 -20.16 -26.76 -28.10
N GLY A 197 -21.07 -26.52 -27.15
CA GLY A 197 -20.82 -26.66 -25.71
C GLY A 197 -20.08 -25.48 -25.06
N LYS A 198 -19.74 -24.43 -25.82
CA LYS A 198 -19.15 -23.20 -25.24
C LYS A 198 -20.21 -22.43 -24.47
N ILE A 199 -19.77 -21.78 -23.40
CA ILE A 199 -20.64 -20.92 -22.59
C ILE A 199 -20.90 -19.63 -23.37
N SER A 200 -22.17 -19.35 -23.67
CA SER A 200 -22.59 -18.10 -24.32
C SER A 200 -23.02 -17.04 -23.32
N VAL A 201 -23.66 -17.45 -22.22
CA VAL A 201 -24.13 -16.58 -21.13
C VAL A 201 -23.92 -17.32 -19.83
N TRP A 202 -23.33 -16.68 -18.82
CA TRP A 202 -23.22 -17.23 -17.47
C TRP A 202 -22.94 -16.14 -16.43
N GLY A 203 -24.00 -15.60 -15.85
CA GLY A 203 -23.94 -14.63 -14.75
C GLY A 203 -23.30 -13.29 -15.08
N ASP A 204 -23.44 -12.37 -14.13
CA ASP A 204 -22.72 -11.10 -14.07
C ASP A 204 -22.05 -10.93 -12.69
N PRO A 205 -20.70 -10.98 -12.61
CA PRO A 205 -19.99 -10.82 -11.35
C PRO A 205 -20.14 -9.42 -10.71
N ASP A 206 -20.62 -8.41 -11.45
CA ASP A 206 -20.94 -7.10 -10.90
C ASP A 206 -22.27 -7.11 -10.10
N ILE A 207 -23.14 -8.10 -10.34
CA ILE A 207 -24.41 -8.28 -9.62
C ILE A 207 -24.22 -9.17 -8.37
N GLY A 208 -23.46 -10.26 -8.50
CA GLY A 208 -23.23 -11.20 -7.41
C GLY A 208 -22.35 -12.37 -7.79
N PHE A 209 -22.15 -13.31 -6.85
CA PHE A 209 -21.38 -14.52 -7.12
C PHE A 209 -22.03 -15.33 -8.25
N VAL A 210 -21.25 -15.65 -9.27
CA VAL A 210 -21.69 -16.45 -10.43
C VAL A 210 -21.43 -17.93 -10.17
N GLY A 211 -22.51 -18.71 -10.16
CA GLY A 211 -22.47 -20.16 -10.00
C GLY A 211 -22.73 -20.63 -8.56
N ASP A 212 -22.36 -21.88 -8.28
CA ASP A 212 -22.54 -22.47 -6.95
C ASP A 212 -21.22 -22.46 -6.15
N VAL A 213 -21.22 -21.77 -5.01
CA VAL A 213 -20.08 -21.66 -4.09
C VAL A 213 -19.70 -23.01 -3.48
N ARG A 214 -20.66 -23.92 -3.33
CA ARG A 214 -20.44 -25.29 -2.84
C ARG A 214 -19.82 -26.17 -3.91
N GLY A 215 -19.89 -25.76 -5.18
CA GLY A 215 -19.36 -26.49 -6.32
C GLY A 215 -20.11 -27.78 -6.64
N ILE A 216 -21.37 -27.90 -6.22
CA ILE A 216 -22.23 -29.06 -6.49
C ILE A 216 -22.90 -28.88 -7.86
N ASN A 217 -23.29 -27.64 -8.19
CA ASN A 217 -23.97 -27.29 -9.44
C ASN A 217 -23.26 -26.15 -10.21
N TYR A 218 -23.82 -25.75 -11.35
CA TYR A 218 -23.31 -24.63 -12.15
C TYR A 218 -23.91 -23.26 -11.79
N GLY A 219 -24.84 -23.21 -10.83
CA GLY A 219 -25.69 -22.03 -10.57
C GLY A 219 -26.93 -22.03 -11.42
#